data_AF-A0A7J5W0J1-F1
#
_entry.id   AF-A0A7J5W0J1-F1
#
_cell.length_a   1.000
_cell.length_b   1.000
_cell.length_c   1.000
_cell.angle_alpha   90.00
_cell.angle_beta   90.00
_cell.angle_gamma   90.00
#
_symmetry.space_group_name_H-M   'P 1'
#
loop_
_entity.id
_entity.type
_entity.pdbx_description
1 polymer ?
#
loop_
_entity_poly.entity_id
_entity_poly.type
_entity_poly.pdbx_seq_one_letter_code
_entity_poly.pdbx_strand_id
1 'polypeptide(L)'
;MINKIVLQRLKEREKELNTLYQLNSLLSNDKLKPAELFPELIRFLPMGYQFTTICEVKITFEGESWQSDDFRETPWMLKSDIEVDNNICGEIKVAYTQLIDDSSGSQFFPEEKKLLNTISARIGNYYFQQRLKNTLFMLQTGKESKNGIEGNVLKPDSDQHWKWRTRMAERISELMDCNKLGVKAIYLIGSTKNATAGPASDIDLLIHHQCDPQQLKCLSAWINGWSLCLAEENFQRTGYQTDGLIDLHLITDKDIKEAGSFAVMIGAVTDPARLLRKAES
;
A
#
# COMPACT_ATOMS: atom_id res chain seq x y z
N MET A 1 35.92 28.32 -12.71
CA MET A 1 35.45 26.93 -12.44
C MET A 1 34.11 26.92 -11.72
N ILE A 2 33.93 27.70 -10.63
CA ILE A 2 32.68 27.83 -9.86
C ILE A 2 31.46 28.23 -10.72
N ASN A 3 31.58 29.24 -11.59
CA ASN A 3 30.47 29.67 -12.46
C ASN A 3 29.97 28.58 -13.42
N LYS A 4 30.84 27.66 -13.87
CA LYS A 4 30.46 26.59 -14.80
C LYS A 4 29.62 25.51 -14.10
N ILE A 5 29.95 25.18 -12.86
CA ILE A 5 29.20 24.23 -12.01
C ILE A 5 27.83 24.81 -11.64
N VAL A 6 27.79 26.09 -11.27
CA VAL A 6 26.54 26.79 -10.94
C VAL A 6 25.62 26.87 -12.16
N LEU A 7 26.15 27.25 -13.33
CA LEU A 7 25.39 27.28 -14.58
C LEU A 7 24.85 25.90 -14.97
N GLN A 8 25.64 24.84 -14.78
CA GLN A 8 25.19 23.47 -15.06
C GLN A 8 24.04 23.05 -14.13
N ARG A 9 24.15 23.30 -12.81
CA ARG A 9 23.06 23.02 -11.86
C ARG A 9 21.77 23.79 -12.17
N LEU A 10 21.90 25.04 -12.62
CA LEU A 10 20.74 25.84 -13.02
C LEU A 10 20.05 25.27 -14.26
N LYS A 11 20.82 24.81 -15.25
CA LYS A 11 20.27 24.16 -16.44
C LYS A 11 19.55 22.85 -16.11
N GLU A 12 20.10 22.01 -15.24
CA GLU A 12 19.42 20.77 -14.84
C GLU A 12 18.15 21.06 -14.03
N ARG A 13 18.16 22.09 -13.16
CA ARG A 13 16.95 22.60 -12.47
C ARG A 13 15.89 23.12 -13.44
N GLU A 14 16.30 23.84 -14.48
CA GLU A 14 15.39 24.35 -15.52
C GLU A 14 14.71 23.21 -16.27
N LYS A 15 15.46 22.17 -16.65
CA LYS A 15 14.90 20.95 -17.27
C LYS A 15 13.89 20.26 -16.37
N GLU A 16 14.23 20.07 -15.08
CA GLU A 16 13.34 19.47 -14.08
C GLU A 16 12.01 20.24 -14.00
N LEU A 17 12.09 21.57 -13.85
CA LEU A 17 10.92 22.44 -13.75
C LEU A 17 10.07 22.44 -15.02
N ASN A 18 10.70 22.51 -16.19
CA ASN A 18 10.00 22.46 -17.48
C ASN A 18 9.27 21.12 -17.66
N THR A 19 9.89 20.01 -17.26
CA THR A 19 9.27 18.68 -17.30
C THR A 19 8.06 18.60 -16.39
N LEU A 20 8.18 19.10 -15.15
CA LEU A 20 7.06 19.15 -14.22
C LEU A 20 5.94 20.09 -14.70
N TYR A 21 6.27 21.20 -15.36
CA TYR A 21 5.29 22.10 -15.95
C TYR A 21 4.50 21.42 -17.08
N GLN A 22 5.20 20.73 -17.99
CA GLN A 22 4.57 19.97 -19.08
C GLN A 22 3.69 18.84 -18.54
N LEU A 23 4.15 18.14 -17.50
CA LEU A 23 3.32 17.17 -16.79
C LEU A 23 2.05 17.81 -16.24
N ASN A 24 2.14 18.95 -15.55
CA ASN A 24 0.95 19.61 -15.00
C ASN A 24 -0.02 20.05 -16.10
N SER A 25 0.50 20.57 -17.21
CA SER A 25 -0.31 20.93 -18.37
C SER A 25 -1.02 19.71 -18.95
N LEU A 26 -0.34 18.56 -19.03
CA LEU A 26 -0.93 17.31 -19.50
C LEU A 26 -2.01 16.82 -18.52
N LEU A 27 -1.74 16.82 -17.22
CA LEU A 27 -2.67 16.37 -16.17
C LEU A 27 -3.84 17.33 -15.92
N SER A 28 -3.84 18.53 -16.51
CA SER A 28 -4.93 19.51 -16.36
C SER A 28 -6.25 19.07 -17.00
N ASN A 29 -6.21 18.09 -17.92
CA ASN A 29 -7.40 17.56 -18.55
C ASN A 29 -7.91 16.32 -17.79
N ASP A 30 -8.98 16.50 -17.02
CA ASP A 30 -9.66 15.49 -16.19
C ASP A 30 -10.37 14.37 -17.00
N LYS A 31 -10.02 14.11 -18.27
CA LYS A 31 -10.64 13.02 -19.07
C LYS A 31 -9.68 12.29 -19.98
N LEU A 32 -8.37 12.52 -19.85
CA LEU A 32 -7.38 11.83 -20.67
C LEU A 32 -7.34 10.34 -20.34
N LYS A 33 -7.36 9.52 -21.39
CA LYS A 33 -7.18 8.07 -21.26
C LYS A 33 -5.70 7.72 -21.16
N PRO A 34 -5.33 6.60 -20.53
CA PRO A 34 -3.96 6.05 -20.55
C PRO A 34 -3.30 6.07 -21.94
N ALA A 35 -4.04 5.65 -22.95
CA ALA A 35 -3.59 5.60 -24.34
C ALA A 35 -3.27 6.97 -24.98
N GLU A 36 -3.72 8.08 -24.38
CA GLU A 36 -3.41 9.44 -24.84
C GLU A 36 -2.35 10.09 -23.96
N LEU A 37 -2.39 9.82 -22.65
CA LEU A 37 -1.49 10.41 -21.66
C LEU A 37 -0.06 9.85 -21.77
N PHE A 38 0.11 8.54 -21.84
CA PHE A 38 1.43 7.92 -21.77
C PHE A 38 2.31 8.16 -23.00
N PRO A 39 1.79 8.20 -24.24
CA PRO A 39 2.58 8.60 -25.40
C PRO A 39 3.12 10.03 -25.28
N GLU A 40 2.31 10.98 -24.80
CA GLU A 40 2.77 12.36 -24.55
C GLU A 40 3.82 12.41 -23.45
N LEU A 41 3.62 11.66 -22.36
CA LEU A 41 4.60 11.58 -21.27
C LEU A 41 5.95 11.02 -21.76
N ILE A 42 5.93 9.95 -22.56
CA ILE A 42 7.14 9.36 -23.17
C ILE A 42 7.86 10.38 -24.05
N ARG A 43 7.12 11.22 -24.79
CA ARG A 43 7.70 12.23 -25.68
C ARG A 43 8.51 13.28 -24.95
N PHE A 44 8.07 13.72 -23.76
CA PHE A 44 8.73 14.81 -23.06
C PHE A 44 9.55 14.43 -21.82
N LEU A 45 9.29 13.28 -21.21
CA LEU A 45 10.01 12.85 -20.00
C LEU A 45 11.54 12.82 -20.17
N PRO A 46 12.12 12.39 -21.31
CA PRO A 46 13.57 12.45 -21.55
C PRO A 46 14.20 13.84 -21.41
N MET A 47 13.43 14.91 -21.64
CA MET A 47 13.92 16.30 -21.55
C MET A 47 14.25 16.72 -20.11
N GLY A 48 13.73 16.01 -19.12
CA GLY A 48 14.01 16.24 -17.69
C GLY A 48 15.32 15.66 -17.19
N TYR A 49 16.04 14.90 -18.03
CA TYR A 49 17.24 14.17 -17.67
C TYR A 49 18.50 14.82 -18.22
N GLN A 50 19.65 14.48 -17.63
CA GLN A 50 20.93 15.04 -18.06
C GLN A 50 21.22 14.71 -19.52
N PHE A 51 21.00 13.45 -19.91
CA PHE A 51 21.35 12.91 -21.23
C PHE A 51 20.12 12.59 -22.07
N THR A 52 19.38 13.63 -22.46
CA THR A 52 18.10 13.54 -23.17
C THR A 52 18.12 12.67 -24.43
N THR A 53 19.20 12.68 -25.23
CA THR A 53 19.29 11.94 -26.51
C THR A 53 19.46 10.43 -26.39
N ILE A 54 19.81 9.94 -25.20
CA ILE A 54 19.98 8.50 -24.94
C ILE A 54 19.07 8.03 -23.81
N CYS A 55 18.14 8.88 -23.38
CA CYS A 55 17.19 8.64 -22.30
C CYS A 55 15.92 8.05 -22.88
N GLU A 56 15.68 6.78 -22.60
CA GLU A 56 14.53 6.03 -23.09
C GLU A 56 13.59 5.69 -21.93
N VAL A 57 12.29 5.71 -22.23
CA VAL A 57 11.24 5.55 -21.24
C VAL A 57 10.35 4.37 -21.59
N LYS A 58 10.01 3.57 -20.60
CA LYS A 58 8.96 2.55 -20.68
C LYS A 58 7.98 2.73 -19.53
N ILE A 59 6.70 2.72 -19.84
CA ILE A 59 5.62 2.83 -18.88
C ILE A 59 4.74 1.61 -19.02
N THR A 60 4.43 0.98 -17.90
CA THR A 60 3.41 -0.07 -17.82
C THR A 60 2.32 0.39 -16.88
N PHE A 61 1.06 0.26 -17.28
CA PHE A 61 -0.08 0.65 -16.45
C PHE A 61 -1.28 -0.24 -16.79
N GLU A 62 -1.88 -0.85 -15.76
CA GLU A 62 -3.05 -1.74 -15.87
C GLU A 62 -2.94 -2.85 -16.93
N GLY A 63 -1.73 -3.39 -17.11
CA GLY A 63 -1.46 -4.48 -18.06
C GLY A 63 -1.17 -4.02 -19.49
N GLU A 64 -1.32 -2.72 -19.79
CA GLU A 64 -0.87 -2.12 -21.04
C GLU A 64 0.55 -1.55 -20.88
N SER A 65 1.30 -1.46 -21.99
CA SER A 65 2.67 -0.95 -21.99
C SER A 65 2.91 0.00 -23.14
N TRP A 66 3.58 1.12 -22.84
CA TRP A 66 4.02 2.12 -23.79
C TRP A 66 5.53 2.31 -23.62
N GLN A 67 6.25 2.47 -24.71
CA GLN A 67 7.70 2.68 -24.66
C GLN A 67 8.17 3.58 -25.78
N SER A 68 9.34 4.17 -25.57
CA SER A 68 10.11 4.84 -26.62
C SER A 68 10.62 3.81 -27.64
N ASP A 69 10.83 4.24 -28.88
CA ASP A 69 11.19 3.35 -29.99
C ASP A 69 12.51 2.59 -29.74
N ASP A 70 13.48 3.26 -29.12
CA ASP A 70 14.83 2.73 -28.87
C ASP A 70 15.02 2.18 -27.44
N PHE A 71 13.92 1.96 -26.70
CA PHE A 71 14.00 1.48 -25.32
C PHE A 71 14.70 0.12 -25.19
N ARG A 72 15.70 0.05 -24.30
CA ARG A 72 16.42 -1.17 -23.94
C ARG A 72 16.60 -1.24 -22.44
N GLU A 73 16.44 -2.43 -21.87
CA GLU A 73 16.78 -2.64 -20.47
C GLU A 73 18.29 -2.58 -20.28
N THR A 74 18.73 -1.80 -19.30
CA THR A 74 20.14 -1.60 -18.96
C THR A 74 20.37 -1.93 -17.48
N PRO A 75 21.60 -2.33 -17.09
CA PRO A 75 21.92 -2.58 -15.68
C PRO A 75 21.73 -1.34 -14.80
N TRP A 76 21.90 -0.16 -15.39
CA TRP A 76 21.63 1.14 -14.79
C TRP A 76 20.29 1.66 -15.30
N MET A 77 19.23 1.50 -14.51
CA MET A 77 17.92 2.06 -14.85
C MET A 77 17.22 2.55 -13.60
N LEU A 78 16.44 3.61 -13.75
CA LEU A 78 15.52 4.04 -12.71
C LEU A 78 14.16 3.38 -12.91
N LYS A 79 13.52 3.10 -11.79
CA LYS A 79 12.19 2.52 -11.70
C LYS A 79 11.41 3.26 -10.63
N SER A 80 10.14 3.56 -10.90
CA SER A 80 9.23 4.12 -9.92
C SER A 80 7.82 3.60 -10.16
N ASP A 81 7.20 3.09 -9.09
CA ASP A 81 5.85 2.55 -9.14
C ASP A 81 4.81 3.69 -9.26
N ILE A 82 3.75 3.41 -10.02
CA ILE A 82 2.54 4.23 -10.06
C ILE A 82 1.53 3.59 -9.11
N GLU A 83 1.38 4.22 -7.95
CA GLU A 83 0.45 3.78 -6.91
C GLU A 83 -0.86 4.57 -7.00
N VAL A 84 -1.98 3.85 -7.08
CA VAL A 84 -3.34 4.42 -7.07
C VAL A 84 -4.11 3.72 -5.96
N ASP A 85 -4.55 4.47 -4.96
CA ASP A 85 -5.27 3.92 -3.79
C ASP A 85 -4.49 2.80 -3.09
N ASN A 86 -3.22 3.05 -2.78
CA ASN A 86 -2.28 2.10 -2.18
C ASN A 86 -2.05 0.78 -2.95
N ASN A 87 -2.45 0.75 -4.23
CA ASN A 87 -2.24 -0.39 -5.11
C ASN A 87 -1.31 0.01 -6.26
N ILE A 88 -0.24 -0.78 -6.46
CA ILE A 88 0.66 -0.62 -7.60
C ILE A 88 -0.12 -0.96 -8.87
N CYS A 89 -0.49 0.07 -9.62
CA CYS A 89 -1.25 -0.06 -10.86
C CYS A 89 -0.33 0.02 -12.09
N GLY A 90 0.93 0.38 -11.92
CA GLY A 90 1.89 0.52 -12.99
C GLY A 90 3.29 0.83 -12.50
N GLU A 91 4.19 1.05 -13.45
CA GLU A 91 5.61 1.35 -13.23
C GLU A 91 6.10 2.25 -14.38
N ILE A 92 6.96 3.22 -14.04
CA ILE A 92 7.73 4.01 -15.00
C ILE A 92 9.19 3.59 -14.88
N LYS A 93 9.78 3.19 -16.00
CA LYS A 93 11.19 2.86 -16.15
C LYS A 93 11.87 3.90 -17.03
N VAL A 94 13.05 4.34 -16.61
CA VAL A 94 13.92 5.23 -17.39
C VAL A 94 15.31 4.62 -17.49
N ALA A 95 15.83 4.52 -18.71
CA ALA A 95 17.10 3.89 -19.01
C ALA A 95 17.97 4.80 -19.89
N TYR A 96 19.27 4.81 -19.64
CA TYR A 96 20.24 5.37 -20.57
C TYR A 96 20.78 4.26 -21.47
N THR A 97 20.60 4.35 -22.79
CA THR A 97 20.98 3.28 -23.74
C THR A 97 22.48 3.08 -23.90
N GLN A 98 23.29 4.01 -23.39
CA GLN A 98 24.75 3.99 -23.47
C GLN A 98 25.33 4.11 -22.06
N LEU A 99 26.46 3.43 -21.81
CA LEU A 99 27.24 3.58 -20.59
C LEU A 99 28.06 4.87 -20.67
N ILE A 100 27.80 5.80 -19.76
CA ILE A 100 28.45 7.12 -19.75
C ILE A 100 29.63 7.15 -18.78
N ASP A 101 29.44 6.62 -17.58
CA ASP A 101 30.44 6.57 -16.52
C ASP A 101 30.17 5.37 -15.59
N ASP A 102 31.22 4.59 -15.30
CA ASP A 102 31.16 3.38 -14.45
C ASP A 102 31.75 3.65 -13.05
N SER A 103 32.30 4.85 -12.81
CA SER A 103 33.10 5.15 -11.62
C SER A 103 32.28 5.51 -10.36
N SER A 104 30.99 5.79 -10.48
CA SER A 104 30.09 6.24 -9.41
C SER A 104 29.03 5.22 -8.96
N GLY A 105 28.98 4.02 -9.57
CA GLY A 105 28.01 2.97 -9.24
C GLY A 105 26.56 3.21 -9.72
N SER A 106 26.21 4.43 -10.17
CA SER A 106 24.94 4.78 -10.82
C SER A 106 25.14 5.94 -11.80
N GLN A 107 24.55 5.82 -13.00
CA GLN A 107 24.58 6.87 -14.03
C GLN A 107 23.54 7.98 -13.82
N PHE A 108 22.58 7.75 -12.93
CA PHE A 108 21.55 8.72 -12.61
C PHE A 108 21.88 9.48 -11.33
N PHE A 109 21.54 10.77 -11.31
CA PHE A 109 21.63 11.60 -10.13
C PHE A 109 20.48 11.36 -9.15
N PRO A 110 20.67 11.61 -7.84
CA PRO A 110 19.59 11.56 -6.85
C PRO A 110 18.40 12.44 -7.21
N GLU A 111 18.64 13.61 -7.82
CA GLU A 111 17.62 14.53 -8.29
C GLU A 111 16.76 13.95 -9.42
N GLU A 112 17.36 13.18 -10.34
CA GLU A 112 16.64 12.51 -11.43
C GLU A 112 15.73 11.40 -10.89
N LYS A 113 16.21 10.63 -9.90
CA LYS A 113 15.37 9.68 -9.17
C LYS A 113 14.21 10.37 -8.46
N LYS A 114 14.47 11.51 -7.82
CA LYS A 114 13.42 12.31 -7.16
C LYS A 114 12.40 12.84 -8.17
N LEU A 115 12.83 13.29 -9.34
CA LEU A 115 11.96 13.70 -10.43
C LEU A 115 11.04 12.55 -10.85
N LEU A 116 11.59 11.37 -11.13
CA LEU A 116 10.81 10.19 -11.52
C LEU A 116 9.75 9.81 -10.48
N ASN A 117 10.14 9.77 -9.20
CA ASN A 117 9.22 9.48 -8.09
C ASN A 117 8.11 10.53 -7.99
N THR A 118 8.45 11.81 -8.20
CA THR A 118 7.46 12.90 -8.19
C THR A 118 6.45 12.76 -9.33
N ILE A 119 6.93 12.35 -10.51
CA ILE A 119 6.10 12.14 -11.69
C ILE A 119 5.16 10.96 -11.48
N SER A 120 5.66 9.81 -11.00
CA SER A 120 4.83 8.64 -10.75
C SER A 120 3.77 8.91 -9.66
N ALA A 121 4.12 9.63 -8.60
CA ALA A 121 3.17 10.05 -7.56
C ALA A 121 2.08 10.98 -8.09
N ARG A 122 2.42 11.96 -8.93
CA ARG A 122 1.43 12.88 -9.55
C ARG A 122 0.46 12.13 -10.46
N ILE A 123 0.97 11.20 -11.26
CA ILE A 123 0.15 10.35 -12.14
C ILE A 123 -0.77 9.45 -11.30
N GLY A 124 -0.23 8.84 -10.24
CA GLY A 124 -1.01 8.04 -9.29
C GLY A 124 -2.17 8.84 -8.68
N ASN A 125 -1.89 10.04 -8.17
CA ASN A 125 -2.91 10.93 -7.62
C ASN A 125 -3.93 11.40 -8.67
N TYR A 126 -3.49 11.67 -9.91
CA TYR A 126 -4.40 12.00 -11.00
C TYR A 126 -5.40 10.86 -11.26
N TYR A 127 -4.92 9.62 -11.45
CA TYR A 127 -5.82 8.48 -11.66
C TYR A 127 -6.68 8.16 -10.44
N PHE A 128 -6.20 8.40 -9.23
CA PHE A 128 -7.00 8.30 -8.00
C PHE A 128 -8.18 9.28 -8.03
N GLN A 129 -7.93 10.56 -8.31
CA GLN A 129 -8.98 11.58 -8.41
C GLN A 129 -10.00 11.26 -9.50
N GLN A 130 -9.54 10.73 -10.63
CA GLN A 130 -10.39 10.31 -11.74
C GLN A 130 -11.30 9.14 -11.35
N ARG A 131 -10.72 8.09 -10.75
CA ARG A 131 -11.48 6.94 -10.24
C ARG A 131 -12.47 7.37 -9.17
N LEU A 132 -12.10 8.27 -8.26
CA LEU A 132 -12.99 8.80 -7.22
C LEU A 132 -14.20 9.53 -7.82
N LYS A 133 -13.98 10.44 -8.78
CA LYS A 133 -15.05 11.16 -9.50
C LYS A 133 -15.99 10.18 -10.21
N ASN A 134 -15.44 9.16 -10.88
CA ASN A 134 -16.22 8.14 -11.56
C ASN A 134 -17.04 7.30 -10.58
N THR A 135 -16.44 6.84 -9.46
CA THR A 135 -17.15 6.12 -8.40
C THR A 135 -18.31 6.93 -7.84
N LEU A 136 -18.07 8.22 -7.50
CA LEU A 136 -19.11 9.11 -6.97
C LEU A 136 -20.27 9.31 -7.97
N PHE A 137 -19.95 9.53 -9.25
CA PHE A 137 -20.95 9.70 -10.30
C PHE A 137 -21.82 8.44 -10.46
N MET A 138 -21.21 7.25 -10.39
CA MET A 138 -21.92 5.97 -10.46
C MET A 138 -22.87 5.79 -9.26
N LEU A 139 -22.41 6.09 -8.03
CA LEU A 139 -23.22 6.01 -6.81
C LEU A 139 -24.42 6.97 -6.84
N GLN A 140 -24.24 8.18 -7.39
CA GLN A 140 -25.32 9.18 -7.47
C GLN A 140 -26.36 8.87 -8.55
N THR A 141 -25.96 8.23 -9.65
CA THR A 141 -26.84 8.04 -10.82
C THR A 141 -27.47 6.65 -10.90
N GLY A 142 -27.03 5.69 -10.07
CA GLY A 142 -27.58 4.34 -10.00
C GLY A 142 -27.47 3.52 -11.29
N LYS A 143 -26.73 4.02 -12.30
CA LYS A 143 -26.51 3.32 -13.57
C LYS A 143 -25.24 2.48 -13.47
N GLU A 144 -25.39 1.17 -13.48
CA GLU A 144 -24.31 0.27 -13.86
C GLU A 144 -23.92 0.57 -15.32
N SER A 145 -22.79 1.23 -15.50
CA SER A 145 -22.24 1.45 -16.83
C SER A 145 -21.79 0.09 -17.40
N LYS A 146 -22.62 -0.47 -18.26
CA LYS A 146 -22.31 -1.66 -19.05
C LYS A 146 -21.26 -1.27 -20.10
N ASN A 147 -19.98 -1.44 -19.77
CA ASN A 147 -18.87 -1.82 -20.66
C ASN A 147 -17.52 -1.58 -19.95
N GLY A 148 -16.82 -2.66 -19.58
CA GLY A 148 -15.35 -2.69 -19.35
C GLY A 148 -14.76 -1.78 -18.26
N ILE A 149 -15.27 -1.85 -17.02
CA ILE A 149 -15.03 -0.82 -15.97
C ILE A 149 -13.99 -1.18 -14.90
N GLU A 150 -13.44 -2.39 -14.88
CA GLU A 150 -12.62 -2.85 -13.75
C GLU A 150 -11.36 -1.97 -13.45
N GLY A 151 -10.88 -1.14 -14.39
CA GLY A 151 -9.78 -0.19 -14.18
C GLY A 151 -10.17 1.29 -13.90
N ASN A 152 -11.43 1.68 -14.16
CA ASN A 152 -11.85 3.10 -14.19
C ASN A 152 -12.63 3.60 -12.96
N VAL A 153 -12.91 2.71 -12.01
CA VAL A 153 -13.58 2.99 -10.74
C VAL A 153 -12.60 2.63 -9.62
N LEU A 154 -12.72 3.28 -8.47
CA LEU A 154 -11.94 2.84 -7.30
C LEU A 154 -12.30 1.38 -7.05
N LYS A 155 -11.30 0.51 -7.14
CA LYS A 155 -11.49 -0.87 -6.73
C LYS A 155 -11.89 -0.84 -5.25
N PRO A 156 -12.82 -1.68 -4.81
CA PRO A 156 -13.08 -1.86 -3.38
C PRO A 156 -11.86 -2.48 -2.64
N ASP A 157 -10.70 -2.63 -3.29
CA ASP A 157 -9.38 -3.08 -2.80
C ASP A 157 -8.76 -2.25 -1.65
N SER A 158 -9.61 -1.58 -0.87
CA SER A 158 -9.55 -1.62 0.60
C SER A 158 -9.31 -3.04 1.18
N ASP A 159 -9.41 -4.12 0.38
CA ASP A 159 -9.06 -5.54 0.65
C ASP A 159 -7.63 -5.82 1.17
N GLN A 160 -6.84 -4.81 1.50
CA GLN A 160 -5.64 -4.98 2.32
C GLN A 160 -5.89 -4.77 3.82
N HIS A 161 -7.06 -4.27 4.22
CA HIS A 161 -7.38 -4.03 5.62
C HIS A 161 -7.31 -5.28 6.48
N TRP A 162 -7.81 -6.40 5.98
CA TRP A 162 -7.69 -7.68 6.68
C TRP A 162 -6.25 -8.20 6.66
N LYS A 163 -5.45 -7.95 5.60
CA LYS A 163 -4.07 -8.45 5.46
C LYS A 163 -3.17 -7.87 6.54
N TRP A 164 -3.16 -6.54 6.68
CA TRP A 164 -2.30 -5.90 7.68
C TRP A 164 -2.78 -6.21 9.09
N ARG A 165 -4.09 -6.26 9.34
CA ARG A 165 -4.67 -6.68 10.62
C ARG A 165 -4.29 -8.12 10.98
N THR A 166 -4.35 -9.03 10.01
CA THR A 166 -3.92 -10.43 10.17
C THR A 166 -2.44 -10.50 10.52
N ARG A 167 -1.58 -9.76 9.79
CA ARG A 167 -0.15 -9.69 10.08
C ARG A 167 0.14 -9.15 11.47
N MET A 168 -0.61 -8.14 11.92
CA MET A 168 -0.47 -7.62 13.28
C MET A 168 -0.93 -8.62 14.34
N ALA A 169 -2.03 -9.34 14.11
CA ALA A 169 -2.47 -10.41 15.00
C ALA A 169 -1.43 -11.54 15.12
N GLU A 170 -0.86 -11.98 13.99
CA GLU A 170 0.25 -12.94 13.95
C GLU A 170 1.45 -12.40 14.74
N ARG A 171 1.84 -11.14 14.52
CA ARG A 171 2.98 -10.53 15.20
C ARG A 171 2.79 -10.39 16.72
N ILE A 172 1.60 -10.00 17.15
CA ILE A 172 1.19 -9.98 18.56
C ILE A 172 1.34 -11.39 19.14
N SER A 173 0.84 -12.41 18.45
CA SER A 173 0.92 -13.79 18.92
C SER A 173 2.37 -14.28 19.08
N GLU A 174 3.28 -13.90 18.18
CA GLU A 174 4.71 -14.25 18.25
C GLU A 174 5.43 -13.57 19.41
N LEU A 175 5.15 -12.28 19.64
CA LEU A 175 5.82 -11.47 20.66
C LEU A 175 5.28 -11.71 22.07
N MET A 176 4.10 -12.32 22.20
CA MET A 176 3.50 -12.63 23.49
C MET A 176 4.31 -13.72 24.22
N ASP A 177 4.65 -13.45 25.48
CA ASP A 177 5.15 -14.48 26.40
C ASP A 177 3.97 -15.23 27.02
N CYS A 178 3.52 -16.28 26.33
CA CYS A 178 2.34 -17.04 26.70
C CYS A 178 2.46 -17.69 28.09
N ASN A 179 3.65 -18.18 28.45
CA ASN A 179 3.89 -18.84 29.73
C ASN A 179 3.78 -17.85 30.88
N LYS A 180 4.41 -16.68 30.76
CA LYS A 180 4.36 -15.64 31.79
C LYS A 180 2.96 -15.07 31.97
N LEU A 181 2.21 -14.93 30.87
CA LEU A 181 0.86 -14.38 30.87
C LEU A 181 -0.24 -15.41 31.12
N GLY A 182 0.07 -16.70 31.28
CA GLY A 182 -0.93 -17.75 31.53
C GLY A 182 -1.85 -18.05 30.32
N VAL A 183 -1.36 -17.81 29.10
CA VAL A 183 -2.09 -18.02 27.84
C VAL A 183 -1.77 -19.40 27.28
N LYS A 184 -2.80 -20.19 26.95
CA LYS A 184 -2.69 -21.54 26.36
C LYS A 184 -2.75 -21.51 24.84
N ALA A 185 -3.61 -20.68 24.26
CA ALA A 185 -3.74 -20.54 22.82
C ALA A 185 -4.33 -19.19 22.44
N ILE A 186 -3.96 -18.71 21.25
CA ILE A 186 -4.42 -17.45 20.67
C ILE A 186 -5.04 -17.76 19.31
N TYR A 187 -6.24 -17.24 19.09
CA TYR A 187 -7.00 -17.40 17.86
C TYR A 187 -7.42 -16.04 17.31
N LEU A 188 -7.60 -15.99 15.99
CA LEU A 188 -8.16 -14.87 15.25
C LEU A 188 -9.58 -15.23 14.80
N ILE A 189 -10.53 -14.33 15.01
CA ILE A 189 -11.92 -14.51 14.58
C ILE A 189 -12.41 -13.29 13.76
N GLY A 190 -13.69 -13.28 13.42
CA GLY A 190 -14.37 -12.12 12.85
C GLY A 190 -13.92 -11.71 11.45
N SER A 191 -14.14 -10.44 11.13
CA SER A 191 -13.98 -9.89 9.77
C SER A 191 -12.55 -9.97 9.24
N THR A 192 -11.57 -9.85 10.14
CA THR A 192 -10.14 -9.99 9.81
C THR A 192 -9.82 -11.42 9.39
N LYS A 193 -10.35 -12.44 10.09
CA LYS A 193 -10.17 -13.85 9.72
C LYS A 193 -10.87 -14.20 8.41
N ASN A 194 -12.04 -13.62 8.17
CA ASN A 194 -12.88 -13.92 7.01
C ASN A 194 -12.51 -13.13 5.74
N ALA A 195 -11.43 -12.32 5.79
CA ALA A 195 -10.99 -11.47 4.70
C ALA A 195 -12.03 -10.42 4.24
N THR A 196 -12.88 -9.97 5.16
CA THR A 196 -13.94 -8.97 4.91
C THR A 196 -13.77 -7.72 5.77
N ALA A 197 -12.61 -7.52 6.40
CA ALA A 197 -12.36 -6.35 7.25
C ALA A 197 -12.26 -5.07 6.40
N GLY A 198 -12.96 -4.02 6.84
CA GLY A 198 -12.93 -2.69 6.25
C GLY A 198 -12.11 -1.69 7.08
N PRO A 199 -12.15 -0.39 6.69
CA PRO A 199 -11.44 0.69 7.38
C PRO A 199 -11.81 0.84 8.86
N ALA A 200 -13.08 0.59 9.19
CA ALA A 200 -13.64 0.70 10.54
C ALA A 200 -13.62 -0.62 11.32
N SER A 201 -13.09 -1.70 10.75
CA SER A 201 -13.05 -3.00 11.41
C SER A 201 -11.98 -3.08 12.50
N ASP A 202 -12.26 -3.85 13.52
CA ASP A 202 -11.38 -4.26 14.59
C ASP A 202 -10.65 -5.58 14.27
N ILE A 203 -9.79 -5.98 15.19
CA ILE A 203 -9.08 -7.26 15.23
C ILE A 203 -9.64 -8.05 16.41
N ASP A 204 -10.48 -9.04 16.12
CA ASP A 204 -11.03 -9.92 17.14
C ASP A 204 -10.02 -11.00 17.54
N LEU A 205 -9.48 -10.89 18.76
CA LEU A 205 -8.61 -11.90 19.34
C LEU A 205 -9.36 -12.73 20.37
N LEU A 206 -9.33 -14.05 20.19
CA LEU A 206 -9.84 -15.02 21.16
C LEU A 206 -8.66 -15.69 21.86
N ILE A 207 -8.55 -15.53 23.18
CA ILE A 207 -7.47 -16.08 23.98
C ILE A 207 -8.01 -17.14 24.94
N HIS A 208 -7.50 -18.37 24.79
CA HIS A 208 -7.67 -19.44 25.75
C HIS A 208 -6.61 -19.33 26.83
N HIS A 209 -7.04 -19.20 28.10
CA HIS A 209 -6.13 -18.91 29.20
C HIS A 209 -6.40 -19.72 30.47
N GLN A 210 -5.42 -19.73 31.36
CA GLN A 210 -5.48 -20.20 32.75
C GLN A 210 -4.87 -19.14 33.70
N CYS A 211 -4.97 -17.87 33.33
CA CYS A 211 -4.45 -16.74 34.11
C CYS A 211 -4.97 -16.72 35.56
N ASP A 212 -4.10 -16.39 36.49
CA ASP A 212 -4.49 -15.83 37.79
C ASP A 212 -4.93 -14.34 37.66
N PRO A 213 -5.50 -13.71 38.71
CA PRO A 213 -5.96 -12.33 38.64
C PRO A 213 -4.88 -11.30 38.28
N GLN A 214 -3.62 -11.55 38.63
CA GLN A 214 -2.51 -10.66 38.31
C GLN A 214 -2.09 -10.83 36.86
N GLN A 215 -1.98 -12.06 36.38
CA GLN A 215 -1.71 -12.38 34.97
C GLN A 215 -2.80 -11.82 34.06
N LEU A 216 -4.07 -11.89 34.47
CA LEU A 216 -5.19 -11.33 33.73
C LEU A 216 -5.03 -9.82 33.54
N LYS A 217 -4.70 -9.08 34.62
CA LYS A 217 -4.41 -7.64 34.54
C LYS A 217 -3.23 -7.34 33.60
N CYS A 218 -2.15 -8.12 33.69
CA CYS A 218 -0.99 -7.95 32.81
C CYS A 218 -1.33 -8.22 31.34
N LEU A 219 -2.10 -9.28 31.06
CA LEU A 219 -2.55 -9.63 29.71
C LEU A 219 -3.43 -8.52 29.13
N SER A 220 -4.43 -8.05 29.89
CA SER A 220 -5.31 -6.96 29.46
C SER A 220 -4.52 -5.67 29.20
N ALA A 221 -3.58 -5.30 30.07
CA ALA A 221 -2.75 -4.11 29.87
C ALA A 221 -1.86 -4.23 28.63
N TRP A 222 -1.29 -5.41 28.39
CA TRP A 222 -0.44 -5.67 27.23
C TRP A 222 -1.22 -5.59 25.92
N ILE A 223 -2.39 -6.23 25.84
CA ILE A 223 -3.28 -6.13 24.67
C ILE A 223 -3.76 -4.70 24.46
N ASN A 224 -4.13 -3.99 25.53
CA ASN A 224 -4.59 -2.61 25.43
C ASN A 224 -3.51 -1.69 24.84
N GLY A 225 -2.24 -1.88 25.22
CA GLY A 225 -1.12 -1.14 24.65
C GLY A 225 -1.00 -1.32 23.13
N TRP A 226 -1.15 -2.56 22.64
CA TRP A 226 -1.22 -2.83 21.19
C TRP A 226 -2.46 -2.21 20.56
N SER A 227 -3.63 -2.34 21.20
CA SER A 227 -4.91 -1.83 20.69
C SER A 227 -4.85 -0.32 20.41
N LEU A 228 -4.29 0.46 21.35
CA LEU A 228 -4.11 1.91 21.20
C LEU A 228 -3.12 2.28 20.09
N CYS A 229 -1.99 1.57 20.00
CA CYS A 229 -1.00 1.83 18.95
C CYS A 229 -1.55 1.49 17.56
N LEU A 230 -2.31 0.41 17.44
CA LEU A 230 -2.94 0.00 16.20
C LEU A 230 -4.09 0.91 15.78
N ALA A 231 -4.78 1.55 16.73
CA ALA A 231 -5.80 2.57 16.43
C ALA A 231 -5.18 3.79 15.73
N GLU A 232 -4.02 4.26 16.22
CA GLU A 232 -3.27 5.35 15.57
C GLU A 232 -2.79 4.94 14.17
N GLU A 233 -2.24 3.74 14.02
CA GLU A 233 -1.84 3.20 12.71
C GLU A 233 -3.05 3.09 11.75
N ASN A 234 -4.22 2.69 12.24
CA ASN A 234 -5.43 2.64 11.44
C ASN A 234 -5.87 4.04 10.99
N PHE A 235 -5.78 5.04 11.86
CA PHE A 235 -6.07 6.43 11.51
C PHE A 235 -5.11 6.93 10.43
N GLN A 236 -3.80 6.67 10.56
CA GLN A 236 -2.82 7.08 9.54
C GLN A 236 -3.05 6.40 8.19
N ARG A 237 -3.52 5.14 8.18
CA ARG A 237 -3.80 4.39 6.96
C ARG A 237 -5.13 4.74 6.30
N THR A 238 -6.15 5.06 7.09
CA THR A 238 -7.55 5.06 6.63
C THR A 238 -8.31 6.35 6.92
N GLY A 239 -7.80 7.20 7.81
CA GLY A 239 -8.51 8.36 8.35
C GLY A 239 -9.60 8.03 9.39
N TYR A 240 -9.88 6.75 9.67
CA TYR A 240 -10.86 6.35 10.69
C TYR A 240 -10.24 6.33 12.07
N GLN A 241 -10.75 7.22 12.93
CA GLN A 241 -10.36 7.29 14.34
C GLN A 241 -11.20 6.32 15.18
N THR A 242 -10.53 5.59 16.08
CA THR A 242 -11.15 4.67 17.04
C THR A 242 -10.39 4.74 18.38
N ASP A 243 -11.06 4.40 19.48
CA ASP A 243 -10.46 4.37 20.82
C ASP A 243 -9.56 3.13 21.04
N GLY A 244 -9.63 2.14 20.14
CA GLY A 244 -8.85 0.92 20.14
C GLY A 244 -9.16 0.07 18.90
N LEU A 245 -8.24 -0.80 18.52
CA LEU A 245 -8.41 -1.65 17.32
C LEU A 245 -8.54 -3.15 17.64
N ILE A 246 -8.22 -3.58 18.85
CA ILE A 246 -8.32 -4.99 19.24
C ILE A 246 -9.55 -5.16 20.13
N ASP A 247 -10.47 -6.05 19.73
CA ASP A 247 -11.48 -6.61 20.63
C ASP A 247 -10.95 -7.94 21.19
N LEU A 248 -11.02 -8.09 22.52
CA LEU A 248 -10.40 -9.20 23.24
C LEU A 248 -11.48 -10.07 23.89
N HIS A 249 -11.58 -11.31 23.43
CA HIS A 249 -12.42 -12.34 24.03
C HIS A 249 -11.57 -13.34 24.81
N LEU A 250 -11.93 -13.58 26.06
CA LEU A 250 -11.23 -14.50 26.95
C LEU A 250 -12.09 -15.72 27.22
N ILE A 251 -11.47 -16.90 27.14
CA ILE A 251 -12.14 -18.18 27.42
C ILE A 251 -11.24 -19.09 28.26
N THR A 252 -11.88 -19.95 29.04
CA THR A 252 -11.25 -20.92 29.94
C THR A 252 -11.48 -22.35 29.48
N ASP A 253 -10.83 -23.31 30.14
CA ASP A 253 -11.09 -24.75 29.91
C ASP A 253 -12.56 -25.14 30.15
N LYS A 254 -13.27 -24.40 31.02
CA LYS A 254 -14.69 -24.63 31.30
C LYS A 254 -15.55 -24.18 30.11
N ASP A 255 -15.27 -23.00 29.57
CA ASP A 255 -16.05 -22.43 28.44
C ASP A 255 -15.94 -23.29 27.18
N ILE A 256 -14.76 -23.88 26.94
CA ILE A 256 -14.53 -24.82 25.83
C ILE A 256 -15.34 -26.11 26.02
N LYS A 257 -15.39 -26.64 27.25
CA LYS A 257 -16.19 -27.85 27.55
C LYS A 257 -17.69 -27.61 27.43
N GLU A 258 -18.14 -26.42 27.82
CA GLU A 258 -19.56 -26.04 27.80
C GLU A 258 -19.99 -25.48 26.44
N ALA A 259 -19.05 -25.31 25.49
CA ALA A 259 -19.27 -24.63 24.21
C ALA A 259 -19.99 -23.28 24.40
N GLY A 260 -19.53 -22.48 25.37
CA GLY A 260 -20.11 -21.20 25.71
C GLY A 260 -19.63 -20.07 24.79
N SER A 261 -20.55 -19.24 24.29
CA SER A 261 -20.26 -18.00 23.54
C SER A 261 -19.26 -18.21 22.39
N PHE A 262 -18.10 -17.54 22.42
CA PHE A 262 -17.04 -17.65 21.41
C PHE A 262 -16.30 -18.98 21.42
N ALA A 263 -16.38 -19.78 22.49
CA ALA A 263 -15.71 -21.08 22.56
C ALA A 263 -16.28 -22.10 21.55
N VAL A 264 -17.53 -21.91 21.09
CA VAL A 264 -18.15 -22.71 20.02
C VAL A 264 -17.31 -22.66 18.74
N MET A 265 -16.62 -21.55 18.48
CA MET A 265 -15.84 -21.36 17.26
C MET A 265 -14.57 -22.22 17.22
N ILE A 266 -14.14 -22.81 18.35
CA ILE A 266 -12.97 -23.69 18.41
C ILE A 266 -13.37 -25.08 17.89
N GLY A 267 -12.94 -25.41 16.66
CA GLY A 267 -13.25 -26.68 16.01
C GLY A 267 -14.63 -26.74 15.34
N ALA A 268 -15.30 -25.59 15.17
CA ALA A 268 -16.57 -25.50 14.45
C ALA A 268 -16.44 -25.87 12.96
N VAL A 269 -17.50 -26.44 12.40
CA VAL A 269 -17.60 -26.70 10.94
C VAL A 269 -17.89 -25.40 10.17
N THR A 270 -18.68 -24.51 10.77
CA THR A 270 -19.05 -23.20 10.19
C THR A 270 -18.35 -22.08 10.95
N ASP A 271 -17.59 -21.26 10.23
CA ASP A 271 -16.85 -20.11 10.76
C ASP A 271 -15.83 -20.43 11.89
N PRO A 272 -14.89 -21.38 11.70
CA PRO A 272 -13.94 -21.76 12.75
C PRO A 272 -12.99 -20.63 13.10
N ALA A 273 -12.63 -20.54 14.37
CA ALA A 273 -11.55 -19.68 14.85
C ALA A 273 -10.20 -20.13 14.26
N ARG A 274 -9.41 -19.19 13.73
CA ARG A 274 -8.09 -19.49 13.16
C ARG A 274 -7.05 -19.50 14.27
N LEU A 275 -6.44 -20.65 14.53
CA LEU A 275 -5.33 -20.75 15.48
C LEU A 275 -4.11 -19.96 14.97
N LEU A 276 -3.65 -18.98 15.75
CA LEU A 276 -2.42 -18.23 15.48
C LEU A 276 -1.23 -18.88 16.17
N ARG A 277 -1.37 -19.18 17.47
CA ARG A 277 -0.30 -19.79 18.27
C ARG A 277 -0.89 -20.60 19.41
N LYS A 278 -0.25 -21.74 19.70
CA LYS A 278 -0.51 -22.56 20.89
C LYS A 278 0.75 -22.55 21.75
N ALA A 279 0.60 -22.37 23.06
CA ALA A 279 1.71 -22.47 23.98
C ALA A 279 2.21 -23.93 24.01
N GLU A 280 3.54 -24.10 23.94
CA GLU A 280 4.15 -25.40 24.12
C GLU A 280 3.96 -25.83 25.58
N SER A 281 3.54 -27.09 25.75
CA SER A 281 3.23 -27.69 27.06
C SER A 281 4.49 -28.08 27.82
#